data_AF-A0AAX3X0U0-F1
#
_entry.id   AF-A0AAX3X0U0-F1
#
_cell.length_a   1.000
_cell.length_b   1.000
_cell.length_c   1.000
_cell.angle_alpha   90.00
_cell.angle_beta   90.00
_cell.angle_gamma   90.00
#
_symmetry.space_group_name_H-M   'P 1'
#
loop_
_entity.id
_entity.type
_entity.pdbx_description
1 polymer ?
#
loop_
_entity_poly.entity_id
_entity_poly.type
_entity_poly.pdbx_seq_one_letter_code
_entity_poly.pdbx_strand_id
1 'polypeptide(L)'
;MQFTDGTWTFDTEIIDAVAKNQQRDEQEREMMNALARYAYTRYKQIRDQVNPRKCKYMRIDQVKEQLKSPAKRQRVSNLLNITEEEVYYIVDFVKKYLKYVK
;
A
#
# COMPACT_ATOMS: atom_id res chain seq x y z
N MET A 1 -0.34 12.97 -5.06
CA MET A 1 0.97 12.52 -4.56
C MET A 1 1.57 11.57 -5.59
N GLN A 2 2.87 11.65 -5.86
CA GLN A 2 3.56 10.72 -6.76
C GLN A 2 4.58 9.90 -5.99
N PHE A 3 4.63 8.60 -6.23
CA PHE A 3 5.63 7.69 -5.68
C PHE A 3 6.11 6.70 -6.73
N THR A 4 7.29 6.11 -6.55
CA THR A 4 7.89 5.21 -7.54
C THR A 4 8.35 3.91 -6.91
N ASP A 5 8.17 2.81 -7.63
CA ASP A 5 8.78 1.52 -7.32
C ASP A 5 10.12 1.34 -8.07
N GLY A 6 10.72 2.44 -8.55
CA GLY A 6 11.96 2.45 -9.33
C GLY A 6 11.78 2.04 -10.80
N THR A 7 10.73 1.30 -11.13
CA THR A 7 10.36 0.94 -12.52
C THR A 7 9.15 1.72 -13.02
N TRP A 8 8.16 1.93 -12.15
CA TRP A 8 6.92 2.65 -12.48
C TRP A 8 6.77 3.86 -11.57
N THR A 9 6.27 4.95 -12.14
CA THR A 9 5.85 6.13 -11.38
C THR A 9 4.33 6.08 -11.25
N PHE A 10 3.87 6.16 -10.01
CA PHE A 10 2.49 6.05 -9.61
C PHE A 10 2.00 7.42 -9.14
N ASP A 11 1.07 8.00 -9.89
CA ASP A 11 0.35 9.20 -9.46
C ASP A 11 -0.99 8.79 -8.84
N THR A 12 -1.20 9.15 -7.57
CA THR A 12 -2.43 8.83 -6.85
C THR A 12 -3.69 9.34 -7.54
N GLU A 13 -3.62 10.49 -8.23
CA GLU A 13 -4.77 11.07 -8.94
C GLU A 13 -5.13 10.26 -10.18
N ILE A 14 -4.11 9.85 -10.95
CA ILE A 14 -4.26 8.99 -12.13
C ILE A 14 -4.78 7.62 -11.70
N ILE A 15 -4.22 7.05 -10.63
CA ILE A 15 -4.65 5.75 -10.10
C ILE A 15 -6.12 5.80 -9.70
N ASP A 16 -6.56 6.83 -8.98
CA ASP A 16 -7.96 6.93 -8.58
C ASP A 16 -8.91 7.15 -9.76
N ALA A 17 -8.47 7.83 -10.82
CA ALA A 17 -9.21 7.93 -12.08
C ALA A 17 -9.32 6.57 -12.79
N VAL A 18 -8.19 5.89 -13.00
CA VAL A 18 -8.14 4.56 -13.65
C VAL A 18 -8.85 3.49 -12.83
N ALA A 19 -8.81 3.58 -11.50
CA ALA A 19 -9.49 2.66 -10.60
C ALA A 19 -11.03 2.73 -10.77
N LYS A 20 -11.57 3.92 -11.07
CA LYS A 20 -13.01 4.15 -11.32
C LYS A 20 -13.44 3.77 -12.74
N ASN A 21 -12.51 3.76 -13.71
CA ASN A 21 -12.81 3.35 -15.08
C ASN A 21 -13.01 1.83 -15.18
N GLN A 22 -14.16 1.43 -15.74
CA GLN A 22 -14.50 0.02 -15.99
C GLN A 22 -13.83 -0.52 -17.26
N GLN A 23 -13.60 0.32 -18.26
CA GLN A 23 -12.81 -0.02 -19.44
C GLN A 23 -11.42 0.55 -19.25
N ARG A 24 -10.45 -0.35 -19.21
CA ARG A 24 -9.03 -0.02 -19.09
C ARG A 24 -8.30 -0.49 -20.33
N ASP A 25 -7.45 0.37 -20.86
CA ASP A 25 -6.51 0.03 -21.92
C ASP A 25 -5.43 -0.92 -21.39
N GLU A 26 -4.73 -1.59 -22.30
CA GLU A 26 -3.70 -2.59 -21.94
C GLU A 26 -2.63 -2.01 -21.01
N GLN A 27 -2.14 -0.80 -21.32
CA GLN A 27 -1.18 -0.08 -20.50
C GLN A 27 -1.71 0.24 -19.09
N GLU A 28 -2.97 0.66 -18.99
CA GLU A 28 -3.60 0.95 -17.69
C GLU A 28 -3.76 -0.32 -16.84
N ARG A 29 -4.03 -1.47 -17.47
CA ARG A 29 -4.09 -2.77 -16.78
C ARG A 29 -2.72 -3.19 -16.28
N GLU A 30 -1.68 -3.04 -17.08
CA GLU A 30 -0.30 -3.34 -16.67
C GLU A 30 0.15 -2.46 -15.51
N MET A 31 -0.10 -1.15 -15.59
CA MET A 31 0.16 -0.20 -14.51
C MET A 31 -0.57 -0.59 -13.22
N MET A 32 -1.86 -0.91 -13.30
CA MET A 32 -2.65 -1.34 -12.12
C MET A 32 -2.17 -2.67 -11.55
N ASN A 33 -1.70 -3.59 -12.40
CA ASN A 33 -1.10 -4.85 -11.95
C ASN A 33 0.25 -4.62 -11.26
N ALA A 34 1.09 -3.74 -11.80
CA ALA A 34 2.35 -3.34 -11.17
C ALA A 34 2.10 -2.69 -9.81
N LEU A 35 1.15 -1.74 -9.74
CA LEU A 35 0.74 -1.11 -8.50
C LEU A 35 0.23 -2.12 -7.48
N ALA A 36 -0.62 -3.08 -7.89
CA ALA A 36 -1.14 -4.10 -7.01
C ALA A 36 -0.02 -4.97 -6.39
N ARG A 37 0.98 -5.34 -7.19
CA ARG A 37 2.16 -6.10 -6.73
C ARG A 37 3.01 -5.28 -5.77
N TYR A 38 3.25 -4.01 -6.10
CA TYR A 38 3.98 -3.07 -5.25
C TYR A 38 3.28 -2.91 -3.89
N ALA A 39 2.00 -2.52 -3.93
CA ALA A 39 1.20 -2.26 -2.74
C ALA A 39 1.11 -3.51 -1.84
N TYR A 40 0.95 -4.71 -2.42
CA TYR A 40 0.94 -5.95 -1.65
C TYR A 40 2.28 -6.22 -0.97
N THR A 41 3.38 -6.05 -1.69
CA THR A 41 4.74 -6.26 -1.17
C THR A 41 5.05 -5.30 -0.04
N ARG A 42 4.76 -4.01 -0.24
CA ARG A 42 4.93 -2.97 0.78
C ARG A 42 4.02 -3.19 1.97
N TYR A 43 2.75 -3.53 1.77
CA TYR A 43 1.84 -3.85 2.86
C TYR A 43 2.35 -5.01 3.72
N LYS A 44 2.88 -6.07 3.09
CA LYS A 44 3.49 -7.18 3.83
C LYS A 44 4.65 -6.72 4.70
N GLN A 45 5.54 -5.88 4.16
CA GLN A 45 6.64 -5.29 4.92
C GLN A 45 6.13 -4.41 6.08
N ILE A 46 5.16 -3.53 5.82
CA ILE A 46 4.51 -2.68 6.84
C ILE A 46 3.93 -3.54 7.96
N ARG A 47 3.13 -4.56 7.61
CA ARG A 47 2.53 -5.50 8.56
C ARG A 47 3.58 -6.17 9.41
N ASP A 48 4.65 -6.66 8.79
CA ASP A 48 5.71 -7.37 9.51
C ASP A 48 6.47 -6.42 10.48
N GLN A 49 6.59 -5.13 10.17
CA GLN A 49 7.19 -4.13 11.05
C GLN A 49 6.28 -3.71 12.22
N VAL A 50 4.97 -3.58 11.99
CA VAL A 50 4.04 -3.19 13.07
C VAL A 50 3.67 -4.36 13.99
N ASN A 51 4.00 -5.59 13.59
CA ASN A 51 3.68 -6.83 14.29
C ASN A 51 4.86 -7.34 15.13
N PRO A 52 4.96 -6.98 16.42
CA PRO A 52 6.07 -7.39 17.27
C PRO A 52 6.16 -8.90 17.48
N ARG A 53 5.05 -9.64 17.32
CA ARG A 53 4.97 -11.09 17.53
C ARG A 53 5.09 -11.90 16.24
N LYS A 54 5.28 -11.26 15.08
CA LYS A 54 5.27 -11.89 13.75
C LYS A 54 4.05 -12.80 13.51
N CYS A 55 2.92 -12.50 14.16
CA CYS A 55 1.72 -13.30 14.04
C CYS A 55 1.22 -13.29 12.58
N LYS A 56 1.20 -14.45 11.93
CA LYS A 56 0.86 -14.62 10.50
C LYS A 56 -0.53 -14.09 10.13
N TYR A 57 -1.41 -13.90 11.12
CA TYR A 57 -2.84 -13.60 10.95
C TYR A 57 -3.24 -12.18 11.36
N MET A 58 -2.28 -11.25 11.48
CA MET A 58 -2.63 -9.86 11.77
C MET A 58 -3.47 -9.27 10.63
N ARG A 59 -4.70 -8.89 10.95
CA ARG A 59 -5.67 -8.34 9.99
C ARG A 59 -5.34 -6.92 9.61
N ILE A 60 -5.80 -6.48 8.44
CA ILE A 60 -5.54 -5.13 7.94
C ILE A 60 -6.05 -4.03 8.86
N ASP A 61 -7.19 -4.25 9.53
CA ASP A 61 -7.73 -3.30 10.50
C ASP A 61 -6.79 -3.13 11.70
N GLN A 62 -6.20 -4.22 12.18
CA GLN A 62 -5.22 -4.17 13.28
C GLN A 62 -3.94 -3.46 12.84
N VAL A 63 -3.50 -3.67 11.59
CA VAL A 63 -2.34 -2.94 11.02
C VAL A 63 -2.64 -1.44 11.00
N LYS A 64 -3.84 -1.06 10.55
CA LYS A 64 -4.29 0.34 10.53
C LYS A 64 -4.36 0.94 11.93
N GLU A 65 -4.82 0.18 12.92
CA GLU A 65 -4.79 0.62 14.34
C GLU A 65 -3.39 0.84 14.86
N GLN A 66 -2.43 -0.06 14.59
CA GLN A 66 -1.04 0.12 15.01
C GLN A 66 -0.40 1.36 14.38
N LEU A 67 -0.74 1.65 13.11
CA LEU A 67 -0.25 2.82 12.39
C LEU A 67 -0.84 4.14 12.88
N LYS A 68 -1.89 4.14 13.72
CA LYS A 68 -2.35 5.36 14.40
C LYS A 68 -1.27 5.92 15.34
N SER A 69 -0.40 5.06 15.88
CA SER A 69 0.73 5.49 16.71
C SER A 69 1.79 6.18 15.85
N PRO A 70 2.09 7.48 16.10
CA PRO A 70 3.07 8.22 15.30
C PRO A 70 4.46 7.60 15.37
N ALA A 71 4.87 7.09 16.54
CA ALA A 71 6.17 6.43 16.71
C ALA A 71 6.32 5.18 15.82
N LYS A 72 5.26 4.38 15.68
CA LYS A 72 5.27 3.20 14.80
C LYS A 72 5.28 3.61 13.33
N ARG A 73 4.50 4.64 12.98
CA ARG A 73 4.41 5.13 11.62
C ARG A 73 5.73 5.72 11.13
N GLN A 74 6.38 6.57 11.93
CA GLN A 74 7.72 7.09 11.66
C GLN A 74 8.74 5.97 11.51
N ARG A 75 8.69 4.96 12.39
CA ARG A 75 9.59 3.80 12.28
C ARG A 75 9.41 3.05 10.97
N VAL A 76 8.17 2.79 10.56
CA VAL A 76 7.87 2.10 9.29
C VAL A 76 8.31 2.95 8.09
N SER A 77 7.98 4.24 8.10
CA SER A 77 8.38 5.22 7.08
C SER A 77 9.89 5.25 6.90
N ASN A 78 10.64 5.39 7.99
CA ASN A 78 12.11 5.42 7.98
C ASN A 78 12.72 4.08 7.53
N LEU A 79 12.17 2.94 7.95
CA LEU A 79 12.71 1.62 7.57
C LEU A 79 12.45 1.28 6.10
N LEU A 80 11.34 1.75 5.55
CA LEU A 80 10.96 1.48 4.17
C LEU A 80 11.40 2.59 3.20
N ASN A 81 11.98 3.68 3.71
CA ASN A 81 12.35 4.88 2.95
C ASN A 81 11.18 5.44 2.12
N ILE A 82 9.97 5.43 2.71
CA ILE A 82 8.75 5.97 2.09
C ILE A 82 8.12 6.98 3.02
N THR A 83 7.27 7.86 2.51
CA THR A 83 6.60 8.86 3.34
C THR A 83 5.50 8.23 4.20
N GLU A 84 5.12 8.89 5.30
CA GLU A 84 3.99 8.44 6.14
C GLU A 84 2.67 8.41 5.36
N GLU A 85 2.50 9.32 4.40
CA GLU A 85 1.35 9.36 3.49
C GLU A 85 1.33 8.14 2.57
N GLU A 86 2.48 7.72 2.05
CA GLU A 86 2.58 6.51 1.22
C GLU A 86 2.18 5.27 2.01
N VAL A 87 2.62 5.17 3.27
CA VAL A 87 2.25 4.05 4.16
C VAL A 87 0.73 3.96 4.30
N TYR A 88 0.06 5.09 4.55
CA TYR A 88 -1.39 5.12 4.66
C TYR A 88 -2.08 4.78 3.35
N TYR A 89 -1.61 5.37 2.25
CA TYR A 89 -2.16 5.12 0.92
C TYR A 89 -2.10 3.64 0.57
N ILE A 90 -0.96 2.99 0.79
CA ILE A 90 -0.77 1.56 0.52
C ILE A 90 -1.74 0.71 1.33
N VAL A 91 -1.88 0.97 2.64
CA VAL A 91 -2.78 0.20 3.51
C VAL A 91 -4.24 0.38 3.09
N ASP A 92 -4.65 1.60 2.73
CA ASP A 92 -6.01 1.87 2.29
C ASP A 92 -6.30 1.32 0.89
N PHE A 93 -5.33 1.41 -0.03
CA PHE A 93 -5.42 0.80 -1.35
C PHE A 93 -5.59 -0.72 -1.23
N VAL A 94 -4.80 -1.38 -0.40
CA VAL A 94 -4.88 -2.83 -0.17
C VAL A 94 -6.23 -3.20 0.43
N LYS A 95 -6.70 -2.48 1.43
CA LYS A 95 -8.02 -2.73 2.02
C LYS A 95 -9.15 -2.56 1.00
N LYS A 96 -9.05 -1.57 0.11
CA LYS A 96 -10.13 -1.21 -0.83
C LYS A 96 -10.15 -2.10 -2.08
N TYR A 97 -8.99 -2.42 -2.65
CA TYR A 97 -8.89 -3.05 -3.97
C TYR A 97 -8.40 -4.51 -3.93
N LEU A 98 -7.66 -4.91 -2.89
CA LEU A 98 -7.04 -6.24 -2.82
C LEU A 98 -7.88 -7.18 -1.93
N LYS A 99 -8.93 -7.76 -2.53
CA LYS A 99 -9.93 -8.62 -1.84
C LYS A 99 -9.37 -9.86 -1.11
N TYR A 100 -8.15 -10.28 -1.43
CA TYR A 100 -7.50 -11.44 -0.82
C TYR A 100 -6.75 -11.11 0.48
N VAL A 101 -6.57 -9.83 0.79
CA VAL A 101 -6.03 -9.39 2.07
C VAL A 101 -7.22 -9.19 3.03
N LYS A 102 -7.27 -10.00 4.10
CA LYS A 102 -8.31 -9.99 5.14
C LYS A 102 -7.76 -9.52 6.48
#